data_AF-A0A527W414-F1
#
_entry.id   AF-A0A527W414-F1
#
_cell.length_a   1.000
_cell.length_b   1.000
_cell.length_c   1.000
_cell.angle_alpha   90.00
_cell.angle_beta   90.00
_cell.angle_gamma   90.00
#
_symmetry.space_group_name_H-M   'P 1'
#
loop_
_entity.id
_entity.type
_entity.pdbx_description
1 polymer ?
#
loop_
_entity_poly.entity_id
_entity_poly.type
_entity_poly.pdbx_seq_one_letter_code
_entity_poly.pdbx_strand_id
1 'polypeptide(L)'
;MKVKSARAMRQAPSPRGFVTLGKFNLQVTDDVTVFDCSLVKAPDGNVMLYGPTQIGGAMTLSVSRNVRREIIDMAIEALGMDQHVASAA
;
A
#
# COMPACT_ATOMS: atom_id res chain seq x y z
N MET A 1 10.70 9.46 5.98
CA MET A 1 9.44 9.08 5.32
C MET A 1 8.46 8.62 6.39
N LYS A 2 7.15 8.87 6.25
CA LYS A 2 6.13 8.35 7.18
C LYS A 2 4.76 8.18 6.55
N VAL A 3 3.98 7.26 7.12
CA VAL A 3 2.58 7.04 6.76
C VAL A 3 1.66 7.96 7.57
N LYS A 4 0.66 8.54 6.92
CA LYS A 4 -0.38 9.39 7.51
C LYS A 4 -1.77 8.89 7.12
N SER A 5 -2.76 9.16 7.98
CA SER A 5 -4.18 8.93 7.68
C SER A 5 -4.49 7.51 7.19
N ALA A 6 -3.83 6.50 7.77
CA ALA A 6 -4.02 5.11 7.39
C ALA A 6 -5.41 4.62 7.77
N ARG A 7 -6.07 3.91 6.86
CA ARG A 7 -7.39 3.32 7.07
C ARG A 7 -7.45 1.93 6.46
N ALA A 8 -7.73 0.94 7.31
CA ALA A 8 -8.00 -0.42 6.86
C ALA A 8 -9.27 -0.48 6.00
N MET A 9 -9.23 -1.29 4.95
CA MET A 9 -10.36 -1.57 4.09
C MET A 9 -10.79 -3.03 4.30
N ARG A 10 -12.09 -3.23 4.47
CA ARG A 10 -12.71 -4.56 4.58
C ARG A 10 -13.57 -4.80 3.35
N GLN A 11 -12.90 -4.95 2.20
CA GLN A 11 -13.57 -5.23 0.93
C GLN A 11 -13.50 -6.73 0.63
N ALA A 12 -14.55 -7.24 -0.01
CA ALA A 12 -14.51 -8.59 -0.58
C ALA A 12 -13.39 -8.67 -1.64
N PRO A 13 -12.75 -9.83 -1.81
CA PRO A 13 -11.81 -10.03 -2.91
C PRO A 13 -12.45 -9.69 -4.27
N SER A 14 -11.66 -9.08 -5.14
CA SER A 14 -12.02 -8.92 -6.55
C SER A 14 -12.22 -10.29 -7.23
N PRO A 15 -12.87 -10.37 -8.41
CA PRO A 15 -13.01 -11.61 -9.15
C PRO A 15 -11.68 -12.33 -9.47
N ARG A 16 -10.57 -11.58 -9.49
CA ARG A 16 -9.22 -12.12 -9.71
C ARG A 16 -8.47 -12.44 -8.40
N GLY A 17 -9.14 -12.34 -7.24
CA GLY A 17 -8.60 -12.70 -5.93
C GLY A 17 -7.78 -11.62 -5.21
N PHE A 18 -7.65 -10.41 -5.78
CA PHE A 18 -6.98 -9.29 -5.11
C PHE A 18 -7.85 -8.69 -4.00
N VAL A 19 -7.25 -8.34 -2.87
CA VAL A 19 -7.93 -7.76 -1.70
C VAL A 19 -7.25 -6.45 -1.32
N THR A 20 -7.99 -5.34 -1.33
CA THR A 20 -7.48 -4.07 -0.79
C THR A 20 -7.41 -4.14 0.73
N LEU A 21 -6.20 -4.04 1.27
CA LEU A 21 -5.93 -4.09 2.71
C LEU A 21 -6.21 -2.74 3.37
N GLY A 22 -5.81 -1.64 2.72
CA GLY A 22 -5.94 -0.31 3.29
C GLY A 22 -5.53 0.80 2.34
N LYS A 23 -5.89 2.02 2.73
CA LYS A 23 -5.45 3.26 2.08
C LYS A 23 -4.72 4.16 3.07
N PHE A 24 -3.80 4.96 2.56
CA PHE A 24 -3.00 5.87 3.37
C PHE A 24 -2.38 7.00 2.54
N ASN A 25 -1.87 8.03 3.21
CA ASN A 25 -1.06 9.07 2.61
C ASN A 25 0.41 8.83 2.96
N LEU A 26 1.29 8.97 1.98
CA LEU A 26 2.73 8.79 2.16
C LEU A 26 3.42 10.17 2.18
N GLN A 27 3.98 10.55 3.31
CA GLN A 27 4.88 11.71 3.36
C GLN A 27 6.31 11.25 3.04
N VAL A 28 6.80 11.64 1.86
CA VAL A 28 8.13 11.26 1.35
C VAL A 28 9.21 12.09 2.04
N THR A 29 9.04 13.42 2.01
CA THR A 29 9.82 14.44 2.72
C THR A 29 8.86 15.36 3.47
N ASP A 30 9.38 16.29 4.27
CA ASP A 30 8.51 17.23 4.99
C ASP A 30 7.62 18.07 4.05
N ASP A 31 8.10 18.33 2.83
CA ASP A 31 7.41 19.14 1.82
C ASP A 31 6.56 18.33 0.83
N VAL A 32 6.72 17.00 0.78
CA VAL A 32 6.10 16.15 -0.25
C VAL A 32 5.22 15.07 0.37
N THR A 33 3.92 15.11 0.04
CA THR A 33 2.95 14.07 0.39
C THR A 33 2.27 13.51 -0.87
N VAL A 34 2.25 12.19 -0.97
CA VAL A 34 1.48 11.43 -1.97
C VAL A 34 0.19 10.96 -1.30
N PHE A 35 -0.96 11.38 -1.84
CA PHE A 35 -2.27 11.05 -1.30
C PHE A 35 -2.83 9.76 -1.90
N ASP A 36 -3.72 9.10 -1.16
CA ASP A 36 -4.50 7.95 -1.63
C ASP A 36 -3.68 6.75 -2.14
N CYS A 37 -2.53 6.50 -1.52
CA CYS A 37 -1.81 5.24 -1.69
C CYS A 37 -2.65 4.07 -1.16
N SER A 38 -2.41 2.87 -1.67
CA SER A 38 -3.10 1.66 -1.22
C SER A 38 -2.19 0.45 -1.13
N LEU A 39 -2.51 -0.41 -0.16
CA LEU A 39 -1.96 -1.76 -0.07
C LEU A 39 -2.99 -2.76 -0.58
N VAL A 40 -2.54 -3.68 -1.42
CA VAL A 40 -3.37 -4.74 -1.99
C VAL A 40 -2.67 -6.07 -1.81
N LYS A 41 -3.37 -7.06 -1.26
CA LYS A 41 -2.93 -8.43 -1.21
C LYS A 41 -3.30 -9.12 -2.52
N ALA A 42 -2.32 -9.71 -3.19
CA ALA A 42 -2.51 -10.53 -4.37
C ALA A 42 -2.93 -11.97 -4.00
N PRO A 43 -3.48 -12.74 -4.95
CA PRO A 43 -3.95 -14.12 -4.69
C PRO A 43 -2.86 -15.07 -4.20
N ASP A 44 -1.60 -14.80 -4.56
CA ASP A 44 -0.42 -15.55 -4.14
C ASP A 44 0.05 -15.21 -2.70
N GLY A 45 -0.62 -14.25 -2.05
CA GLY A 45 -0.29 -13.77 -0.71
C GLY A 45 0.60 -12.54 -0.68
N ASN A 46 1.19 -12.12 -1.81
CA ASN A 46 2.08 -10.97 -1.86
C ASN A 46 1.35 -9.65 -1.62
N VAL A 47 2.02 -8.71 -0.95
CA VAL A 47 1.50 -7.36 -0.73
C VAL A 47 2.08 -6.40 -1.77
N MET A 48 1.19 -5.67 -2.43
CA MET A 48 1.49 -4.71 -3.47
C MET A 48 1.22 -3.30 -2.99
N LEU A 49 2.15 -2.39 -3.32
CA LEU A 49 2.01 -0.95 -3.12
C LEU A 49 1.52 -0.30 -4.41
N TYR A 50 0.43 0.45 -4.31
CA TYR A 50 -0.06 1.32 -5.38
C TYR A 50 -0.09 2.77 -4.93
N GLY A 51 0.31 3.68 -5.83
CA GLY A 51 0.05 5.11 -5.68
C GLY A 51 -1.42 5.48 -5.93
N PRO A 52 -1.73 6.79 -5.91
CA PRO A 52 -3.08 7.28 -6.19
C PRO A 52 -3.63 6.73 -7.51
N THR A 53 -4.90 6.30 -7.47
CA THR A 53 -5.60 5.78 -8.63
C THR A 53 -5.83 6.91 -9.64
N GLN A 54 -5.34 6.73 -10.86
CA GLN A 54 -5.67 7.61 -11.99
C GLN A 54 -6.76 7.02 -12.87
N ILE A 55 -7.53 7.91 -13.49
CA ILE A 55 -8.39 7.56 -14.62
C ILE A 55 -7.50 7.01 -15.73
N GLY A 56 -7.78 5.80 -16.21
CA GLY A 56 -6.97 5.11 -17.22
C GLY A 56 -5.89 4.16 -16.69
N GLY A 57 -5.73 4.04 -15.36
CA GLY A 57 -4.92 2.97 -14.75
C GLY A 57 -3.40 3.14 -14.84
N ALA A 58 -2.91 4.33 -15.21
CA ALA A 58 -1.49 4.61 -15.25
C ALA A 58 -0.86 4.53 -13.84
N MET A 59 0.38 4.03 -13.77
CA MET A 59 1.15 4.00 -12.53
C MET A 59 1.61 5.40 -12.15
N THR A 60 1.21 5.86 -10.96
CA THR A 60 1.54 7.19 -10.43
C THR A 60 2.68 7.19 -9.41
N LEU A 61 3.10 6.01 -8.97
CA LEU A 61 4.17 5.83 -8.00
C LEU A 61 5.13 4.76 -8.48
N SER A 62 6.40 5.14 -8.61
CA SER A 62 7.50 4.23 -8.88
C SER A 62 8.60 4.47 -7.86
N VAL A 63 9.02 3.41 -7.18
CA VAL A 63 10.06 3.43 -6.16
C VAL A 63 10.92 2.19 -6.29
N SER A 64 12.16 2.28 -5.80
CA SER A 64 13.08 1.14 -5.73
C SER A 64 12.50 0.00 -4.89
N ARG A 65 13.01 -1.22 -5.07
CA ARG A 65 12.54 -2.40 -4.31
C ARG A 65 12.68 -2.20 -2.80
N ASN A 66 13.79 -1.62 -2.34
CA ASN A 66 14.06 -1.41 -0.92
C ASN A 66 13.06 -0.41 -0.31
N VAL A 67 12.86 0.73 -0.98
CA VAL A 67 11.91 1.75 -0.53
C VAL A 67 10.47 1.22 -0.57
N ARG A 68 10.14 0.38 -1.56
CA ARG A 68 8.82 -0.26 -1.64
C ARG A 68 8.53 -1.12 -0.41
N ARG A 69 9.50 -1.94 0.01
CA ARG A 69 9.37 -2.80 1.19
C ARG A 69 9.21 -1.95 2.45
N GLU A 70 10.05 -0.94 2.62
CA GLU A 70 9.96 -0.01 3.75
C GLU A 70 8.59 0.67 3.84
N ILE A 71 8.02 1.12 2.71
CA ILE A 71 6.67 1.71 2.68
C ILE A 71 5.61 0.69 3.04
N ILE A 72 5.71 -0.55 2.53
CA ILE A 72 4.76 -1.62 2.85
C ILE A 72 4.77 -1.91 4.35
N ASP A 73 5.96 -2.04 4.96
CA ASP A 73 6.11 -2.34 6.38
C ASP A 73 5.51 -1.22 7.25
N MET A 74 5.86 0.04 6.96
CA MET A 74 5.28 1.21 7.65
C MET A 74 3.75 1.27 7.51
N ALA A 75 3.22 0.93 6.33
CA ALA A 75 1.79 0.97 6.09
C ALA A 75 1.05 -0.19 6.78
N ILE A 76 1.61 -1.40 6.82
CA ILE A 76 1.07 -2.54 7.57
C ILE A 76 0.99 -2.20 9.06
N GLU A 77 2.06 -1.64 9.62
CA GLU A 77 2.10 -1.18 11.01
C GLU A 77 1.03 -0.11 11.28
N ALA A 78 0.96 0.92 10.42
CA ALA A 78 -0.01 2.01 10.56
C ALA A 78 -1.48 1.54 10.40
N LEU A 79 -1.71 0.41 9.70
CA LEU A 79 -3.02 -0.20 9.55
C LEU A 79 -3.39 -1.13 10.72
N GLY A 80 -2.48 -1.34 11.69
CA GLY A 80 -2.68 -2.25 12.81
C GLY A 80 -2.81 -3.71 12.38
N MET A 81 -2.13 -4.10 11.29
CA MET A 81 -2.11 -5.47 10.79
C MET A 81 -0.90 -6.23 11.32
N ASP A 82 -1.07 -7.50 11.66
CA ASP A 82 0.04 -8.36 12.09
C ASP A 82 1.10 -8.46 10.98
N GLN A 83 2.38 -8.31 11.34
CA GLN A 83 3.52 -8.30 10.41
C GLN A 83 3.72 -9.61 9.62
N HIS A 84 2.98 -10.68 9.94
CA HIS A 84 3.01 -11.95 9.21
C HIS A 84 2.51 -11.87 7.75
N VAL A 85 2.00 -10.71 7.30
CA VAL A 85 1.58 -10.49 5.90
C VAL A 85 2.77 -10.06 5.00
N ALA A 86 3.90 -9.60 5.56
CA ALA A 86 5.00 -8.99 4.79
C ALA A 86 6.07 -9.97 4.26
N SER A 87 6.11 -11.22 4.73
CA SER A 87 7.27 -12.11 4.56
C SER A 87 7.38 -12.88 3.23
N ALA A 88 6.70 -12.46 2.16
CA ALA A 88 6.71 -13.19 0.88
C ALA A 88 7.26 -12.42 -0.34
N ALA A 89 7.79 -11.20 -0.16
CA ALA A 89 8.30 -10.35 -1.25
C ALA A 89 9.78 -10.54 -1.61
#